data_AF-A0A5B8IEA5-F1
#
_entry.id   AF-A0A5B8IEA5-F1
#
_cell.length_a   1.000
_cell.length_b   1.000
_cell.length_c   1.000
_cell.angle_alpha   90.00
_cell.angle_beta   90.00
_cell.angle_gamma   90.00
#
_symmetry.space_group_name_H-M   'P 1'
#
loop_
_entity.id
_entity.type
_entity.pdbx_description
1 polymer ?
#
loop_
_entity_poly.entity_id
_entity_poly.type
_entity_poly.pdbx_seq_one_letter_code
_entity_poly.pdbx_strand_id
1 'polypeptide(L)'
;VALGRYLQNPVAMVATLCGPHREILSLKLHLLEHFLSKDDRYEAVEQVMITLTNQVGIDINLAASHEWMLAPLQFIAGLGPRKAASIHRAILRAGWVFSRRELLTTLGAMKRLVFINA
;
A
#
# COMPACT_ATOMS: atom_id res chain seq x y z
N VAL A 1 21.30 0.02 1.69
CA VAL A 1 20.08 -0.84 1.61
C VAL A 1 18.91 -0.16 0.90
N ALA A 2 18.50 1.06 1.28
CA ALA A 2 17.32 1.74 0.69
C ALA A 2 17.40 1.97 -0.84
N LEU A 3 18.54 2.44 -1.37
CA LEU A 3 18.75 2.62 -2.81
C LEU A 3 18.51 1.35 -3.62
N GLY A 4 19.01 0.20 -3.14
CA GLY A 4 18.82 -1.09 -3.80
C GLY A 4 17.35 -1.51 -3.84
N ARG A 5 16.62 -1.35 -2.74
CA ARG A 5 15.18 -1.62 -2.69
C ARG A 5 14.39 -0.67 -3.60
N TYR A 6 14.80 0.60 -3.70
CA TYR A 6 14.16 1.58 -4.56
C TYR A 6 14.31 1.21 -6.04
N LEU A 7 15.51 0.75 -6.45
CA LEU A 7 15.74 0.22 -7.79
C LEU A 7 14.89 -1.02 -8.11
N GLN A 8 14.62 -1.86 -7.10
CA GLN A 8 13.81 -3.08 -7.26
C GLN A 8 12.31 -2.77 -7.33
N ASN A 9 11.80 -1.94 -6.41
CA ASN A 9 10.39 -1.59 -6.35
C ASN A 9 10.24 -0.16 -5.75
N PRO A 10 10.20 0.88 -6.60
CA PRO A 10 10.13 2.25 -6.14
C PRO A 10 8.79 2.56 -5.45
N VAL A 11 7.69 1.96 -5.92
CA VAL A 11 6.35 2.17 -5.32
C VAL A 11 6.31 1.64 -3.88
N ALA A 12 6.82 0.44 -3.65
CA ALA A 12 6.94 -0.13 -2.29
C ALA A 12 7.78 0.73 -1.37
N MET A 13 8.95 1.19 -1.84
CA MET A 13 9.83 2.03 -1.03
C MET A 13 9.26 3.41 -0.74
N VAL A 14 8.57 4.05 -1.68
CA VAL A 14 7.92 5.34 -1.43
C VAL A 14 6.73 5.17 -0.49
N ALA A 15 5.98 4.07 -0.61
CA ALA A 15 4.86 3.77 0.27
C ALA A 15 5.26 3.63 1.75
N THR A 16 6.50 3.21 2.06
CA THR A 16 6.96 3.13 3.46
C THR A 16 7.01 4.50 4.14
N LEU A 17 7.14 5.59 3.37
CA LEU A 17 7.15 6.97 3.88
C LEU A 17 5.73 7.52 4.13
N CYS A 18 4.69 6.80 3.71
CA CYS A 18 3.30 7.18 3.88
C CYS A 18 2.67 6.60 5.17
N GLY A 19 3.51 6.31 6.17
CA GLY A 19 3.05 5.86 7.49
C GLY A 19 2.31 6.95 8.28
N PRO A 20 1.97 6.70 9.56
CA PRO A 20 1.22 7.63 10.41
C PRO A 20 1.83 9.04 10.51
N HIS A 21 3.16 9.14 10.43
CA HIS A 21 3.89 10.40 10.50
C HIS A 21 4.00 11.13 9.16
N ARG A 22 3.55 10.53 8.05
CA ARG A 22 3.56 11.10 6.69
C ARG A 22 4.92 11.70 6.30
N GLU A 23 6.00 10.95 6.55
CA GLU A 23 7.39 11.35 6.28
C GLU A 23 7.62 11.75 4.82
N ILE A 24 6.78 11.24 3.90
CA ILE A 24 6.76 11.63 2.49
C ILE A 24 6.65 13.16 2.28
N LEU A 25 5.99 13.88 3.19
CA LEU A 25 5.81 15.34 3.11
C LEU A 25 7.09 16.14 3.39
N SER A 26 8.13 15.49 3.92
CA SER A 26 9.45 16.09 4.11
C SER A 26 10.24 16.18 2.81
N LEU A 27 9.82 15.46 1.76
CA LEU A 27 10.38 15.62 0.43
C LEU A 27 9.89 16.94 -0.17
N LYS A 28 10.82 17.72 -0.69
CA LYS A 28 10.53 18.94 -1.44
C LYS A 28 10.24 18.56 -2.89
N LEU A 29 8.97 18.34 -3.20
CA LEU A 29 8.55 17.83 -4.51
C LEU A 29 8.32 18.95 -5.53
N HIS A 30 7.93 20.14 -5.06
CA HIS A 30 7.60 21.26 -5.92
C HIS A 30 7.91 22.61 -5.26
N LEU A 31 8.34 23.61 -6.05
CA LEU A 31 8.70 24.94 -5.54
C LEU A 31 7.52 25.67 -4.87
N LEU A 32 6.31 25.43 -5.38
CA LEU A 32 5.07 26.05 -4.89
C LEU A 32 4.33 25.22 -3.84
N GLU A 33 4.92 24.12 -3.34
CA GLU A 33 4.23 23.24 -2.37
C GLU A 33 3.90 23.93 -1.04
N HIS A 34 4.58 25.03 -0.71
CA HIS A 34 4.37 25.81 0.50
C HIS A 34 3.04 26.59 0.51
N PHE A 35 2.37 26.71 -0.64
CA PHE A 35 1.02 27.29 -0.73
C PHE A 35 -0.09 26.31 -0.34
N LEU A 36 0.24 25.02 -0.17
CA LEU A 36 -0.70 23.96 0.16
C LEU A 36 -0.59 23.58 1.63
N SER A 37 -1.73 23.20 2.24
CA SER A 37 -1.69 22.60 3.57
C SER A 37 -1.01 21.23 3.52
N LYS A 38 -0.57 20.72 4.68
CA LYS A 38 -0.01 19.37 4.77
C LYS A 38 -1.03 18.29 4.34
N ASP A 39 -2.31 18.55 4.55
CA ASP A 39 -3.37 17.62 4.19
C ASP A 39 -3.61 17.62 2.67
N ASP A 40 -3.70 18.79 2.02
CA ASP A 40 -3.84 18.86 0.55
C ASP A 40 -2.65 18.21 -0.16
N ARG A 41 -1.43 18.43 0.36
CA ARG A 41 -0.22 17.79 -0.16
C ARG A 41 -0.29 16.27 -0.01
N TYR A 42 -0.77 15.79 1.13
CA TYR A 42 -0.87 14.36 1.37
C TYR A 42 -1.97 13.70 0.53
N GLU A 43 -3.09 14.39 0.32
CA GLU A 43 -4.16 13.92 -0.56
C GLU A 43 -3.64 13.73 -1.99
N ALA A 44 -2.87 14.68 -2.52
CA ALA A 44 -2.25 14.54 -3.83
C ALA A 44 -1.30 13.34 -3.90
N VAL A 45 -0.48 13.11 -2.86
CA VAL A 45 0.38 11.92 -2.75
C VAL A 45 -0.46 10.64 -2.73
N GLU A 46 -1.52 10.60 -1.92
CA GLU A 46 -2.41 9.44 -1.80
C GLU A 46 -3.07 9.08 -3.14
N GLN A 47 -3.55 10.07 -3.91
CA GLN A 47 -4.11 9.83 -5.25
C GLN A 47 -3.10 9.22 -6.22
N VAL A 48 -1.85 9.71 -6.22
CA VAL A 48 -0.78 9.16 -7.05
C VAL A 48 -0.44 7.74 -6.60
N MET A 49 -0.32 7.51 -5.29
CA MET A 49 -0.02 6.19 -4.72
C MET A 49 -1.13 5.18 -5.04
N ILE A 50 -2.41 5.58 -4.96
CA ILE A 50 -3.55 4.74 -5.36
C ILE A 50 -3.42 4.39 -6.85
N THR A 51 -3.25 5.39 -7.70
CA THR A 51 -3.17 5.19 -9.15
C THR A 51 -2.03 4.22 -9.52
N LEU A 52 -0.81 4.50 -9.04
CA LEU A 52 0.37 3.69 -9.37
C LEU A 52 0.27 2.27 -8.79
N THR A 53 -0.21 2.13 -7.56
CA THR A 53 -0.32 0.82 -6.91
C THR A 53 -1.34 -0.07 -7.63
N ASN A 54 -2.48 0.47 -8.06
CA ASN A 54 -3.48 -0.31 -8.79
C ASN A 54 -3.04 -0.63 -10.23
N GLN A 55 -2.21 0.21 -10.86
CA GLN A 55 -1.64 -0.07 -12.19
C GLN A 55 -0.60 -1.19 -12.15
N VAL A 56 0.28 -1.18 -11.14
CA VAL A 56 1.37 -2.18 -11.02
C VAL A 56 0.87 -3.48 -10.38
N GLY A 57 -0.08 -3.38 -9.45
CA GLY A 57 -0.53 -4.50 -8.63
C GLY A 57 0.47 -4.87 -7.53
N ILE A 58 0.06 -5.80 -6.66
CA ILE A 58 0.88 -6.32 -5.56
C ILE A 58 0.80 -7.84 -5.56
N ASP A 59 1.96 -8.49 -5.52
CA ASP A 59 2.05 -9.91 -5.19
C ASP A 59 2.01 -10.06 -3.66
N ILE A 60 0.87 -10.52 -3.14
CA ILE A 60 0.62 -10.66 -1.71
C ILE A 60 1.51 -11.73 -1.04
N ASN A 61 1.92 -12.78 -1.77
CA ASN A 61 2.76 -13.83 -1.22
C ASN A 61 4.21 -13.37 -1.15
N LEU A 62 4.68 -12.68 -2.20
CA LEU A 62 5.99 -12.02 -2.16
C LEU A 62 6.03 -10.96 -1.06
N ALA A 63 4.98 -10.15 -0.94
CA ALA A 63 4.90 -9.10 0.08
C ALA A 63 4.83 -9.68 1.51
N ALA A 64 4.18 -10.82 1.72
CA ALA A 64 4.19 -11.52 3.01
C ALA A 64 5.59 -11.96 3.46
N SER A 65 6.48 -12.28 2.51
CA SER A 65 7.87 -12.63 2.81
C SER A 65 8.78 -11.41 3.03
N HIS A 66 8.38 -10.22 2.56
CA HIS A 66 9.17 -8.99 2.64
C HIS A 66 8.31 -7.82 3.11
N GLU A 67 8.36 -7.50 4.41
CA GLU A 67 7.48 -6.50 5.04
C GLU A 67 7.43 -5.13 4.33
N TRP A 68 8.56 -4.66 3.81
CA TRP A 68 8.63 -3.37 3.10
C TRP A 68 7.83 -3.36 1.78
N MET A 69 7.57 -4.52 1.17
CA MET A 69 6.76 -4.66 -0.04
C MET A 69 5.24 -4.64 0.25
N LEU A 70 4.83 -4.73 1.52
CA LEU A 70 3.42 -4.64 1.91
C LEU A 70 2.93 -3.20 2.06
N ALA A 71 3.83 -2.22 2.20
CA ALA A 71 3.45 -0.83 2.43
C ALA A 71 2.45 -0.26 1.38
N PRO A 72 2.52 -0.61 0.09
CA PRO A 72 1.54 -0.18 -0.90
C PRO A 72 0.13 -0.75 -0.71
N LEU A 73 -0.06 -1.82 0.05
CA LEU A 73 -1.36 -2.50 0.20
C LEU A 73 -2.47 -1.55 0.66
N GLN A 74 -2.13 -0.51 1.42
CA GLN A 74 -3.08 0.51 1.86
C GLN A 74 -3.66 1.36 0.71
N PHE A 75 -3.03 1.37 -0.46
CA PHE A 75 -3.41 2.17 -1.63
C PHE A 75 -4.13 1.37 -2.72
N ILE A 76 -4.35 0.06 -2.54
CA ILE A 76 -5.21 -0.71 -3.44
C ILE A 76 -6.66 -0.21 -3.34
N ALA A 77 -7.37 -0.19 -4.46
CA ALA A 77 -8.73 0.30 -4.51
C ALA A 77 -9.64 -0.41 -3.49
N GLY A 78 -10.39 0.38 -2.71
CA GLY A 78 -11.25 -0.12 -1.63
C GLY A 78 -10.51 -0.47 -0.33
N LEU A 79 -9.18 -0.40 -0.31
CA LEU A 79 -8.34 -0.51 0.88
C LEU A 79 -7.97 0.86 1.45
N GLY A 80 -7.37 0.79 2.63
CA GLY A 80 -6.88 1.90 3.43
C GLY A 80 -6.08 1.29 4.58
N PRO A 81 -5.39 2.09 5.40
CA PRO A 81 -4.40 1.58 6.36
C PRO A 81 -4.99 0.54 7.33
N ARG A 82 -6.23 0.75 7.80
CA ARG A 82 -6.91 -0.18 8.70
C ARG A 82 -7.22 -1.54 8.05
N LYS A 83 -7.75 -1.53 6.81
CA LYS A 83 -8.11 -2.76 6.09
C LYS A 83 -6.85 -3.50 5.64
N ALA A 84 -5.85 -2.79 5.14
CA ALA A 84 -4.57 -3.36 4.75
C ALA A 84 -3.88 -4.05 5.94
N ALA A 85 -3.86 -3.43 7.12
CA ALA A 85 -3.32 -4.05 8.32
C ALA A 85 -4.06 -5.34 8.72
N SER A 86 -5.40 -5.37 8.58
CA SER A 86 -6.20 -6.57 8.84
C SER A 86 -5.89 -7.70 7.84
N ILE A 87 -5.79 -7.37 6.55
CA ILE A 87 -5.48 -8.32 5.48
C ILE A 87 -4.06 -8.87 5.65
N HIS A 88 -3.09 -8.00 5.95
CA HIS A 88 -1.72 -8.39 6.24
C HIS A 88 -1.65 -9.46 7.34
N ARG A 89 -2.33 -9.24 8.48
CA ARG A 89 -2.39 -10.24 9.56
C ARG A 89 -3.05 -11.55 9.13
N ALA A 90 -4.07 -11.49 8.26
CA ALA A 90 -4.72 -12.69 7.74
C ALA A 90 -3.77 -13.50 6.84
N ILE A 91 -3.03 -12.84 5.96
CA ILE A 91 -2.05 -13.48 5.07
C ILE A 91 -0.90 -14.10 5.87
N LEU A 92 -0.35 -13.38 6.86
CA LEU A 92 0.71 -13.92 7.71
C LEU A 92 0.29 -15.20 8.46
N ARG A 93 -0.96 -15.25 8.94
CA ARG A 93 -1.50 -16.46 9.59
C ARG A 93 -1.72 -17.61 8.61
N ALA A 94 -2.09 -17.30 7.37
CA ALA A 94 -2.27 -18.29 6.32
C ALA A 94 -0.93 -18.90 5.87
N GLY A 95 0.15 -18.11 5.92
CA GLY A 95 1.48 -18.46 5.40
C GLY A 95 1.57 -18.33 3.88
N TRP A 96 0.57 -18.82 3.14
CA TRP A 96 0.49 -18.73 1.68
C TRP A 96 -0.97 -18.61 1.22
N VAL A 97 -1.21 -17.80 0.20
CA VAL A 97 -2.53 -17.66 -0.45
C VAL A 97 -2.47 -18.30 -1.83
N PHE A 98 -3.23 -19.38 -2.05
CA PHE A 98 -3.18 -20.13 -3.32
C PHE A 98 -4.10 -19.56 -4.38
N SER A 99 -5.17 -18.88 -3.97
CA SER A 99 -6.12 -18.26 -4.87
C SER A 99 -6.68 -16.95 -4.32
N ARG A 100 -7.01 -15.99 -5.20
CA ARG A 100 -7.65 -14.73 -4.77
C ARG A 100 -8.94 -14.99 -3.99
N ARG A 101 -9.69 -16.04 -4.34
CA ARG A 101 -10.96 -16.41 -3.71
C ARG A 101 -10.81 -16.71 -2.22
N GLU A 102 -9.66 -17.23 -1.78
CA GLU A 102 -9.37 -17.48 -0.36
C GLU A 102 -9.44 -16.21 0.50
N LEU A 103 -9.09 -15.05 -0.05
CA LEU A 103 -9.19 -13.76 0.66
C LEU A 103 -10.63 -13.44 1.08
N LEU A 104 -11.62 -13.95 0.34
CA LEU A 104 -13.04 -13.79 0.64
C LEU A 104 -13.58 -14.97 1.45
N THR A 105 -13.21 -16.20 1.11
CA THR A 105 -13.83 -17.41 1.68
C THR A 105 -13.07 -17.91 2.90
N THR A 106 -11.91 -18.54 2.68
CA THR A 106 -11.21 -19.33 3.69
C THR A 106 -10.53 -18.45 4.73
N LEU A 107 -9.97 -17.31 4.29
CA LEU A 107 -9.27 -16.36 5.15
C LEU A 107 -10.20 -15.31 5.76
N GLY A 108 -11.37 -15.08 5.14
CA GLY A 108 -12.30 -14.03 5.54
C GLY A 108 -11.64 -12.65 5.67
N ALA A 109 -10.57 -12.40 4.92
CA ALA A 109 -9.74 -11.21 5.05
C ALA A 109 -10.46 -9.94 4.55
N MET A 110 -11.44 -10.11 3.66
CA MET A 110 -12.12 -9.02 2.96
C MET A 110 -13.61 -9.31 2.81
N LYS A 111 -14.44 -8.25 2.84
CA LYS A 111 -15.88 -8.34 2.53
C LYS A 111 -16.10 -8.24 1.02
N ARG A 112 -17.26 -8.72 0.54
CA ARG A 112 -17.62 -8.78 -0.91
C ARG A 112 -17.29 -7.51 -1.70
N LEU A 113 -17.71 -6.33 -1.25
CA LEU A 113 -17.46 -5.08 -1.98
C LEU A 113 -15.98 -4.71 -2.05
N VAL A 114 -15.23 -5.00 -0.99
CA VAL A 114 -13.78 -4.75 -0.97
C VAL A 114 -13.07 -5.72 -1.91
N PHE A 115 -13.52 -6.98 -1.96
CA PHE A 115 -13.00 -8.00 -2.87
C PHE A 115 -13.26 -7.70 -4.35
N ILE A 116 -14.38 -7.03 -4.69
CA ILE A 116 -14.67 -6.63 -6.08
C ILE A 116 -13.77 -5.47 -6.53
N ASN A 117 -13.41 -4.59 -5.61
CA ASN A 117 -12.60 -3.41 -5.92
C ASN A 117 -11.09 -3.69 -5.96
N ALA A 118 -10.63 -4.66 -5.17
CA ALA A 118 -9.21 -4.93 -4.92
C ALA A 118 -8.61 -6.04 -5.81
#